data_AF-A0A915MWD3-F1
#
_entry.id   AF-A0A915MWD3-F1
#
_cell.length_a   1.000
_cell.length_b   1.000
_cell.length_c   1.000
_cell.angle_alpha   90.00
_cell.angle_beta   90.00
_cell.angle_gamma   90.00
#
_symmetry.space_group_name_H-M   'P 1'
#
loop_
_entity.id
_entity.type
_entity.pdbx_description
1 polymer ?
#
loop_
_entity_poly.entity_id
_entity_poly.type
_entity_poly.pdbx_seq_one_letter_code
_entity_poly.pdbx_strand_id
1 'polypeptide(L)'
;FDDNFPNYNETTINRGTIVSPKPQLKFHSICGTNIVLLRDGRVAKRRESFCKGLAFSNRPIGIGEIVCIRLCEVGNNWSGVMRFACPDLTSKGGYWAKSLAERFSVQGLILHFFINDSGEMHYGVNGVHKGLFLSGINVNSPLWTIVDIYGNSVAVEFVEAMTSSRSTQNLRNVGNSTTTRSTASSTPPTNNNNNRDARLRFHSVKGNNVVIQNNGTTAVRKHGEYYLGYVFTERPIRIGEKIVILVSMTEDAFSGSLAFGLTSCDPDQVPASCLPADSDELLERPEYWVCIKDVGASPQVGTTLNFKVDCTGRVLFSKNDAPFRVIMHVDVSIPLWAFFDLYGSTRKIQILDLDQPLSPAEYIAMRGHRASSEGAASAHGDSNDTSLYISPTTRLSRPSSAQWNMVSIF
;
A
#
# COMPACT_ATOMS: atom_id res chain seq x y z
N PHE A 1 -18.53 10.64 -19.39
CA PHE A 1 -18.53 9.46 -20.27
C PHE A 1 -17.18 9.48 -20.94
N ASP A 2 -16.19 8.77 -20.38
CA ASP A 2 -14.88 8.63 -21.03
C ASP A 2 -15.00 7.46 -22.01
N ASP A 3 -14.88 7.77 -23.30
CA ASP A 3 -15.03 6.84 -24.43
C ASP A 3 -13.85 5.85 -24.59
N ASN A 4 -12.96 5.75 -23.60
CA ASN A 4 -11.73 4.95 -23.69
C ASN A 4 -11.82 3.56 -23.06
N PHE A 5 -12.99 3.13 -22.57
CA PHE A 5 -13.12 1.80 -21.96
C PHE A 5 -13.76 0.80 -22.92
N PRO A 6 -13.09 -0.32 -23.27
CA PRO A 6 -13.63 -1.27 -24.22
C PRO A 6 -14.92 -1.92 -23.71
N ASN A 7 -15.94 -1.96 -24.56
CA ASN A 7 -17.21 -2.61 -24.26
C ASN A 7 -16.99 -4.13 -24.10
N TYR A 8 -17.15 -4.64 -22.88
CA TYR A 8 -16.96 -6.05 -22.53
C TYR A 8 -17.76 -7.02 -23.38
N ASN A 9 -18.90 -6.59 -23.93
CA ASN A 9 -19.76 -7.44 -24.73
C ASN A 9 -19.16 -7.74 -26.12
N GLU A 10 -18.20 -6.94 -26.57
CA GLU A 10 -17.56 -7.05 -27.90
C GLU A 10 -16.07 -7.44 -27.81
N THR A 11 -15.51 -7.56 -26.60
CA THR A 11 -14.08 -7.82 -26.39
C THR A 11 -13.76 -9.28 -26.08
N THR A 12 -12.63 -9.75 -26.60
CA THR A 12 -12.05 -11.06 -26.29
C THR A 12 -11.37 -11.04 -24.91
N ILE A 13 -12.06 -11.53 -23.87
CA ILE A 13 -11.50 -11.60 -22.51
C ILE A 13 -10.39 -12.66 -22.45
N ASN A 14 -9.21 -12.28 -21.95
CA ASN A 14 -8.05 -13.15 -21.76
C ASN A 14 -7.60 -13.85 -23.07
N ARG A 15 -7.95 -13.30 -24.24
CA ARG A 15 -7.76 -13.92 -25.57
C ARG A 15 -7.12 -12.96 -26.59
N GLY A 16 -6.30 -12.03 -26.11
CA GLY A 16 -5.74 -10.98 -26.96
C GLY A 16 -6.77 -9.89 -27.27
N THR A 17 -6.54 -9.17 -28.36
CA THR A 17 -7.48 -8.16 -28.88
C THR A 17 -8.20 -8.71 -30.10
N ILE A 18 -9.27 -8.04 -30.52
CA ILE A 18 -10.02 -8.40 -31.75
C ILE A 18 -9.08 -8.45 -32.96
N VAL A 19 -8.13 -7.50 -33.04
CA VAL A 19 -7.17 -7.38 -34.14
C VAL A 19 -5.95 -8.30 -34.00
N SER A 20 -5.67 -8.80 -32.79
CA SER A 20 -4.55 -9.71 -32.50
C SER A 20 -5.01 -10.80 -31.53
N PRO A 21 -5.81 -11.77 -32.00
CA PRO A 21 -6.34 -12.84 -31.15
C PRO A 21 -5.21 -13.74 -30.65
N LYS A 22 -5.35 -14.22 -29.41
CA LYS A 22 -4.39 -15.09 -28.73
C LYS A 22 -5.10 -16.25 -28.03
N PRO A 23 -4.40 -17.36 -27.73
CA PRO A 23 -4.96 -18.43 -26.92
C PRO A 23 -5.45 -17.92 -25.55
N GLN A 24 -6.46 -18.58 -24.99
CA GLN A 24 -6.98 -18.26 -23.67
C GLN A 24 -5.85 -18.24 -22.61
N LEU A 25 -5.80 -17.16 -21.82
CA LEU A 25 -4.80 -16.98 -20.78
C LEU A 25 -4.92 -18.07 -19.70
N LYS A 26 -3.78 -18.64 -19.33
CA LYS A 26 -3.61 -19.61 -18.25
C LYS A 26 -2.50 -19.12 -17.33
N PHE A 27 -2.36 -19.76 -16.18
CA PHE A 27 -1.19 -19.64 -15.33
C PHE A 27 -0.04 -20.49 -15.88
N HIS A 28 1.17 -19.92 -15.86
CA HIS A 28 2.40 -20.57 -16.26
C HIS A 28 2.83 -21.60 -15.22
N SER A 29 3.50 -22.68 -15.65
CA SER A 29 4.00 -23.74 -14.77
C SER A 29 5.07 -23.25 -13.79
N ILE A 30 5.86 -22.27 -14.20
CA ILE A 30 6.71 -21.48 -13.28
C ILE A 30 5.79 -20.65 -12.40
N CYS A 31 5.71 -21.02 -11.13
CA CYS A 31 4.97 -20.34 -10.08
C CYS A 31 5.69 -20.57 -8.74
N GLY A 32 5.25 -19.86 -7.69
CA GLY A 32 5.77 -20.01 -6.34
C GLY A 32 5.52 -21.42 -5.81
N THR A 33 6.39 -21.90 -4.94
CA THR A 33 6.39 -23.30 -4.48
C THR A 33 5.11 -23.71 -3.74
N ASN A 34 4.31 -22.74 -3.29
CA ASN A 34 3.04 -22.99 -2.61
C ASN A 34 1.82 -22.88 -3.53
N ILE A 35 2.02 -22.67 -4.83
CA ILE A 35 0.95 -22.62 -5.82
C ILE A 35 0.71 -24.00 -6.44
N VAL A 36 -0.56 -24.35 -6.55
CA VAL A 36 -1.06 -25.48 -7.32
C VAL A 36 -1.90 -24.93 -8.46
N LEU A 37 -1.58 -25.39 -9.67
CA LEU A 37 -2.38 -25.09 -10.83
C LEU A 37 -3.48 -26.14 -10.99
N LEU A 38 -4.72 -25.69 -11.11
CA LEU A 38 -5.91 -26.50 -11.28
C LEU A 38 -6.61 -26.12 -12.59
N ARG A 39 -7.57 -26.97 -13.01
CA ARG A 39 -8.37 -26.77 -14.22
C ARG A 39 -7.52 -26.45 -15.46
N ASP A 40 -6.53 -27.29 -15.74
CA ASP A 40 -5.64 -27.11 -16.91
C ASP A 40 -4.95 -25.73 -16.93
N GLY A 41 -4.45 -25.30 -15.77
CA GLY A 41 -3.76 -24.03 -15.58
C GLY A 41 -4.66 -22.80 -15.51
N ARG A 42 -5.99 -22.95 -15.50
CA ARG A 42 -6.91 -21.80 -15.45
C ARG A 42 -7.05 -21.23 -14.05
N VAL A 43 -6.80 -22.05 -13.02
CA VAL A 43 -6.88 -21.67 -11.61
C VAL A 43 -5.51 -21.83 -10.97
N ALA A 44 -5.07 -20.82 -10.24
CA ALA A 44 -3.93 -20.91 -9.33
C ALA A 44 -4.45 -20.85 -7.90
N LYS A 45 -4.12 -21.87 -7.10
CA LYS A 45 -4.54 -22.00 -5.71
C LYS A 45 -3.32 -22.13 -4.80
N ARG A 46 -3.26 -21.32 -3.74
CA ARG A 46 -2.24 -21.44 -2.70
C ARG A 46 -2.58 -22.62 -1.78
N ARG A 47 -1.58 -23.44 -1.44
CA ARG A 47 -1.66 -24.44 -0.36
C ARG A 47 -1.68 -23.75 1.01
N GLU A 48 -1.90 -24.50 2.09
CA GLU A 48 -1.86 -23.98 3.47
C GLU A 48 -0.47 -23.44 3.84
N SER A 49 -0.20 -22.20 3.45
CA SER A 49 1.01 -21.45 3.75
C SER A 49 0.70 -19.96 3.61
N PHE A 50 1.55 -19.12 4.20
CA PHE A 50 1.39 -17.67 4.17
C PHE A 50 2.29 -16.99 3.14
N CYS A 51 3.16 -17.68 2.39
CA CYS A 51 4.11 -17.05 1.48
C CYS A 51 4.32 -17.84 0.18
N LYS A 52 5.20 -17.36 -0.72
CA LYS A 52 5.56 -18.00 -2.01
C LYS A 52 4.34 -18.29 -2.88
N GLY A 53 3.42 -17.32 -2.97
CA GLY A 53 2.14 -17.40 -3.66
C GLY A 53 2.13 -16.86 -5.09
N LEU A 54 3.29 -16.61 -5.70
CA LEU A 54 3.36 -16.01 -7.03
C LEU A 54 2.89 -16.95 -8.15
N ALA A 55 2.14 -16.44 -9.09
CA ALA A 55 1.72 -17.10 -10.32
C ALA A 55 1.88 -16.11 -11.48
N PHE A 56 2.07 -16.60 -12.70
CA PHE A 56 2.33 -15.75 -13.86
C PHE A 56 1.41 -16.15 -15.00
N SER A 57 1.09 -15.24 -15.92
CA SER A 57 0.43 -15.63 -17.17
C SER A 57 1.33 -16.55 -17.99
N ASN A 58 0.75 -17.52 -18.70
CA ASN A 58 1.51 -18.49 -19.50
C ASN A 58 2.03 -17.91 -20.82
N ARG A 59 1.59 -16.70 -21.18
CA ARG A 59 2.01 -15.97 -22.37
C ARG A 59 1.99 -14.46 -22.10
N PRO A 60 2.64 -13.65 -22.95
CA PRO A 60 2.50 -12.21 -22.88
C PRO A 60 1.08 -11.76 -23.21
N ILE A 61 0.61 -10.75 -22.47
CA ILE A 61 -0.62 -10.02 -22.75
C ILE A 61 -0.35 -8.97 -23.84
N GLY A 62 -1.36 -8.70 -24.66
CA GLY A 62 -1.31 -7.62 -25.66
C GLY A 62 -1.62 -6.26 -25.05
N ILE A 63 -1.14 -5.19 -25.69
CA ILE A 63 -1.64 -3.84 -25.42
C ILE A 63 -3.13 -3.80 -25.82
N GLY A 64 -3.97 -3.26 -24.94
CA GLY A 64 -5.42 -3.27 -25.05
C GLY A 64 -6.07 -4.63 -24.79
N GLU A 65 -5.32 -5.69 -24.48
CA GLU A 65 -5.91 -6.99 -24.10
C GLU A 65 -6.59 -6.86 -22.74
N ILE A 66 -7.89 -7.21 -22.69
CA ILE A 66 -8.66 -7.25 -21.45
C ILE A 66 -8.34 -8.54 -20.72
N VAL A 67 -7.74 -8.41 -19.56
CA VAL A 67 -7.43 -9.52 -18.68
C VAL A 67 -8.40 -9.51 -17.51
N CYS A 68 -9.05 -10.65 -17.25
CA CYS A 68 -10.01 -10.81 -16.16
C CYS A 68 -9.61 -11.95 -15.23
N ILE A 69 -9.52 -11.66 -13.94
CA ILE A 69 -9.16 -12.60 -12.87
C ILE A 69 -10.29 -12.62 -11.84
N ARG A 70 -10.81 -13.80 -11.54
CA ARG A 70 -11.80 -14.01 -10.48
C ARG A 70 -11.11 -14.49 -9.21
N LEU A 71 -11.49 -13.95 -8.06
CA LEU A 71 -11.14 -14.50 -6.74
C LEU A 71 -12.06 -15.68 -6.43
N CYS A 72 -11.55 -16.90 -6.49
CA CYS A 72 -12.34 -18.13 -6.35
C CYS A 72 -12.56 -18.54 -4.90
N GLU A 73 -11.61 -18.23 -4.03
CA GLU A 73 -11.61 -18.66 -2.63
C GLU A 73 -10.90 -17.60 -1.79
N VAL A 74 -11.54 -17.23 -0.68
CA VAL A 74 -11.02 -16.30 0.32
C VAL A 74 -11.08 -17.01 1.67
N GLY A 75 -9.96 -17.03 2.40
CA GLY A 75 -9.84 -17.65 3.71
C GLY A 75 -10.02 -16.63 4.84
N ASN A 76 -10.69 -17.05 5.92
CA ASN A 76 -10.90 -16.23 7.13
C ASN A 76 -9.87 -16.50 8.23
N ASN A 77 -8.98 -17.47 8.04
CA ASN A 77 -8.05 -17.97 9.06
C ASN A 77 -6.74 -17.17 9.16
N TRP A 78 -6.60 -16.11 8.36
CA TRP A 78 -5.42 -15.27 8.32
C TRP A 78 -5.86 -13.84 8.54
N SER A 79 -5.52 -13.24 9.68
CA SER A 79 -5.63 -11.78 9.85
C SER A 79 -4.37 -11.14 9.27
N GLY A 80 -4.52 -10.46 8.15
CA GLY A 80 -3.38 -9.84 7.49
C GLY A 80 -3.67 -9.45 6.05
N VAL A 81 -3.94 -8.14 5.90
CA VAL A 81 -3.63 -7.26 4.78
C VAL A 81 -2.94 -7.97 3.60
N MET A 82 -3.50 -7.78 2.40
CA MET A 82 -2.81 -7.95 1.11
C MET A 82 -1.45 -7.23 1.16
N ARG A 83 -0.43 -7.91 1.69
CA ARG A 83 0.92 -7.37 1.79
C ARG A 83 1.53 -7.48 0.42
N PHE A 84 1.58 -6.32 -0.24
CA PHE A 84 2.43 -5.92 -1.36
C PHE A 84 2.97 -7.05 -2.21
N ALA A 85 2.55 -7.04 -3.48
CA ALA A 85 3.22 -7.70 -4.59
C ALA A 85 4.72 -7.78 -4.37
N CYS A 86 5.20 -9.00 -4.17
CA CYS A 86 6.60 -9.40 -4.09
C CYS A 86 7.61 -8.21 -4.00
N PRO A 87 7.89 -7.70 -2.79
CA PRO A 87 8.99 -6.77 -2.50
C PRO A 87 10.28 -6.96 -3.33
N ASP A 88 10.68 -8.20 -3.57
CA ASP A 88 11.92 -8.55 -4.28
C ASP A 88 11.84 -8.37 -5.81
N LEU A 89 10.65 -8.13 -6.37
CA LEU A 89 10.43 -7.99 -7.80
C LEU A 89 10.25 -6.54 -8.21
N THR A 90 9.44 -5.76 -7.49
CA THR A 90 9.21 -4.33 -7.81
C THR A 90 10.44 -3.45 -7.61
N SER A 91 11.40 -3.89 -6.78
CA SER A 91 12.72 -3.26 -6.63
C SER A 91 13.66 -3.50 -7.83
N LYS A 92 13.27 -4.34 -8.79
CA LYS A 92 14.02 -4.62 -10.02
C LYS A 92 13.36 -3.89 -11.18
N GLY A 93 14.16 -3.34 -12.09
CA GLY A 93 13.66 -2.82 -13.35
C GLY A 93 12.92 -3.90 -14.15
N GLY A 94 11.80 -3.53 -14.77
CA GLY A 94 10.96 -4.44 -15.56
C GLY A 94 9.78 -5.06 -14.79
N TYR A 95 9.50 -4.60 -13.57
CA TYR A 95 8.38 -5.10 -12.77
C TYR A 95 7.53 -3.93 -12.26
N TRP A 96 6.21 -4.00 -12.48
CA TRP A 96 5.27 -2.99 -12.00
C TRP A 96 4.20 -3.67 -11.16
N ALA A 97 3.90 -3.13 -9.97
CA ALA A 97 2.86 -3.68 -9.13
C ALA A 97 2.21 -2.66 -8.20
N LYS A 98 0.91 -2.86 -7.95
CA LYS A 98 0.12 -2.17 -6.93
C LYS A 98 -0.79 -3.20 -6.26
N SER A 99 -1.23 -2.89 -5.04
CA SER A 99 -2.14 -3.69 -4.22
C SER A 99 -3.54 -3.06 -4.21
N LEU A 100 -4.59 -3.87 -4.35
CA LEU A 100 -5.98 -3.50 -4.16
C LEU A 100 -6.29 -3.45 -2.68
N ALA A 101 -7.23 -2.58 -2.33
CA ALA A 101 -7.78 -2.49 -0.99
C ALA A 101 -8.39 -3.83 -0.53
N GLU A 102 -8.29 -4.11 0.77
CA GLU A 102 -8.73 -5.38 1.38
C GLU A 102 -10.21 -5.67 1.13
N ARG A 103 -11.06 -4.63 1.06
CA ARG A 103 -12.49 -4.74 0.74
C ARG A 103 -12.80 -5.47 -0.58
N PHE A 104 -11.83 -5.60 -1.48
CA PHE A 104 -11.96 -6.35 -2.73
C PHE A 104 -11.52 -7.81 -2.64
N SER A 105 -11.04 -8.25 -1.47
CA SER A 105 -10.75 -9.67 -1.19
C SER A 105 -12.04 -10.44 -0.89
N VAL A 106 -12.98 -10.42 -1.84
CA VAL A 106 -14.30 -11.07 -1.71
C VAL A 106 -14.40 -12.21 -2.70
N GLN A 107 -14.83 -13.37 -2.23
CA GLN A 107 -15.04 -14.53 -3.08
C GLN A 107 -16.07 -14.20 -4.18
N GLY A 108 -15.73 -14.52 -5.42
CA GLY A 108 -16.53 -14.25 -6.61
C GLY A 108 -16.23 -12.90 -7.27
N LEU A 109 -15.47 -12.01 -6.64
CA LEU A 109 -15.06 -10.75 -7.24
C LEU A 109 -14.25 -11.00 -8.51
N ILE A 110 -14.57 -10.27 -9.58
CA ILE A 110 -13.83 -10.31 -10.84
C ILE A 110 -13.13 -8.98 -11.04
N LEU A 111 -11.81 -9.02 -10.93
CA LEU A 111 -10.92 -7.95 -11.31
C LEU A 111 -10.71 -8.01 -12.83
N HIS A 112 -10.76 -6.87 -13.49
CA HIS A 112 -10.42 -6.75 -14.89
C HIS A 112 -9.47 -5.58 -15.10
N PHE A 113 -8.64 -5.67 -16.12
CA PHE A 113 -7.71 -4.62 -16.48
C PHE A 113 -7.24 -4.72 -17.93
N PHE A 114 -6.65 -3.65 -18.43
CA PHE A 114 -5.85 -3.63 -19.65
C PHE A 114 -4.73 -2.60 -19.52
N ILE A 115 -3.78 -2.64 -20.45
CA ILE A 115 -2.70 -1.66 -20.55
C ILE A 115 -2.85 -0.97 -21.90
N ASN A 116 -2.90 0.35 -21.93
CA ASN A 116 -2.96 1.12 -23.17
C ASN A 116 -1.55 1.35 -23.77
N ASP A 117 -1.49 2.05 -24.89
CA ASP A 117 -0.26 2.36 -25.62
C ASP A 117 0.61 3.42 -24.95
N SER A 118 0.07 4.22 -24.02
CA SER A 118 0.84 5.16 -23.19
C SER A 118 1.55 4.50 -22.00
N GLY A 119 1.35 3.19 -21.77
CA GLY A 119 1.93 2.49 -20.62
C GLY A 119 1.17 2.72 -19.32
N GLU A 120 -0.11 3.07 -19.44
CA GLU A 120 -1.06 3.17 -18.33
C GLU A 120 -1.89 1.89 -18.25
N MET A 121 -1.95 1.33 -17.04
CA MET A 121 -2.82 0.21 -16.73
C MET A 121 -4.13 0.74 -16.17
N HIS A 122 -5.24 0.43 -16.82
CA HIS A 122 -6.58 0.72 -16.34
C HIS A 122 -7.22 -0.54 -15.77
N TYR A 123 -7.99 -0.39 -14.70
CA TYR A 123 -8.63 -1.52 -14.03
C TYR A 123 -10.09 -1.23 -13.67
N GLY A 124 -10.77 -2.29 -13.26
CA GLY A 124 -12.01 -2.18 -12.54
C GLY A 124 -12.49 -3.51 -11.99
N VAL A 125 -13.67 -3.47 -11.38
CA VAL A 125 -14.18 -4.55 -10.54
C VAL A 125 -15.60 -4.88 -10.94
N ASN A 126 -15.90 -6.17 -11.13
CA ASN A 126 -17.23 -6.68 -11.46
C ASN A 126 -17.87 -5.98 -12.67
N GLY A 127 -17.05 -5.63 -13.66
CA GLY A 127 -17.47 -4.98 -14.91
C GLY A 127 -17.54 -3.44 -14.81
N VAL A 128 -17.34 -2.88 -13.62
CA VAL A 128 -17.31 -1.43 -13.40
C VAL A 128 -15.87 -0.92 -13.47
N HIS A 129 -15.58 -0.07 -14.45
CA HIS A 129 -14.31 0.64 -14.57
C HIS A 129 -14.04 1.51 -13.33
N LYS A 130 -12.79 1.46 -12.82
CA LYS A 130 -12.34 2.23 -11.66
C LYS A 130 -11.36 3.33 -12.01
N GLY A 131 -10.53 3.15 -13.04
CA GLY A 131 -9.62 4.20 -13.53
C GLY A 131 -8.20 3.71 -13.76
N LEU A 132 -7.27 4.66 -13.74
CA LEU A 132 -5.83 4.42 -13.79
C LEU A 132 -5.37 3.70 -12.53
N PHE A 133 -4.61 2.61 -12.71
CA PHE A 133 -4.05 1.80 -11.62
C PHE A 133 -2.55 2.01 -11.48
N LEU A 134 -1.82 1.88 -12.59
CA LEU A 134 -0.37 1.98 -12.69
C LEU A 134 -0.01 2.78 -13.94
N SER A 135 1.11 3.50 -13.91
CA SER A 135 1.66 4.21 -15.06
C SER A 135 3.15 3.88 -15.22
N GLY A 136 3.74 4.30 -16.34
CA GLY A 136 5.17 4.10 -16.61
C GLY A 136 5.53 2.66 -17.00
N ILE A 137 4.57 1.87 -17.47
CA ILE A 137 4.80 0.51 -17.95
C ILE A 137 5.51 0.56 -19.31
N ASN A 138 6.59 -0.18 -19.46
CA ASN A 138 7.30 -0.25 -20.74
C ASN A 138 6.54 -1.13 -21.74
N VAL A 139 5.75 -0.50 -22.60
CA VAL A 139 4.94 -1.17 -23.65
C VAL A 139 5.76 -1.65 -24.85
N ASN A 140 7.03 -1.29 -24.95
CA ASN A 140 7.90 -1.68 -26.07
C ASN A 140 8.48 -3.10 -25.91
N SER A 141 8.11 -3.81 -24.85
CA SER A 141 8.55 -5.17 -24.58
C SER A 141 7.37 -6.06 -24.23
N PRO A 142 7.45 -7.38 -24.45
CA PRO A 142 6.37 -8.29 -24.08
C PRO A 142 6.10 -8.22 -22.57
N LEU A 143 4.82 -8.18 -22.18
CA LEU A 143 4.37 -8.01 -20.80
C LEU A 143 3.68 -9.29 -20.31
N TRP A 144 4.05 -9.79 -19.13
CA TRP A 144 3.36 -10.90 -18.47
C TRP A 144 2.57 -10.42 -17.27
N THR A 145 1.39 -11.00 -17.05
CA THR A 145 0.67 -10.79 -15.78
C THR A 145 1.37 -11.57 -14.68
N ILE A 146 1.62 -10.94 -13.53
CA ILE A 146 2.02 -11.64 -12.31
C ILE A 146 0.90 -11.51 -11.27
N VAL A 147 0.68 -12.58 -10.51
CA VAL A 147 -0.35 -12.74 -9.49
C VAL A 147 0.23 -13.29 -8.16
N ASP A 148 0.28 -12.56 -7.06
CA ASP A 148 0.71 -12.96 -5.72
C ASP A 148 -0.54 -13.30 -4.91
N ILE A 149 -0.79 -14.60 -4.80
CA ILE A 149 -1.94 -15.14 -4.08
C ILE A 149 -1.56 -15.16 -2.61
N TYR A 150 -1.66 -14.00 -1.94
CA TYR A 150 -1.25 -13.76 -0.56
C TYR A 150 -2.45 -13.37 0.33
N GLY A 151 -2.30 -13.51 1.67
CA GLY A 151 -3.28 -13.04 2.64
C GLY A 151 -4.59 -13.82 2.58
N ASN A 152 -5.70 -13.10 2.59
CA ASN A 152 -7.06 -13.65 2.56
C ASN A 152 -7.34 -14.38 1.23
N SER A 153 -6.72 -13.99 0.13
CA SER A 153 -6.89 -14.66 -1.17
C SER A 153 -6.23 -16.04 -1.19
N VAL A 154 -7.01 -17.07 -1.50
CA VAL A 154 -6.55 -18.48 -1.53
C VAL A 154 -6.49 -19.03 -2.95
N ALA A 155 -7.43 -18.65 -3.83
CA ALA A 155 -7.43 -19.11 -5.21
C ALA A 155 -7.95 -18.05 -6.17
N VAL A 156 -7.38 -18.02 -7.38
CA VAL A 156 -7.73 -17.09 -8.45
C VAL A 156 -7.84 -17.81 -9.79
N GLU A 157 -8.67 -17.30 -10.69
CA GLU A 157 -8.99 -17.90 -11.99
C GLU A 157 -8.96 -16.88 -13.12
N PHE A 158 -8.25 -17.17 -14.22
CA PHE A 158 -8.46 -16.43 -15.46
C PHE A 158 -9.82 -16.83 -16.06
N VAL A 159 -10.78 -15.92 -16.16
CA VAL A 159 -12.15 -16.24 -16.63
C VAL A 159 -12.31 -16.18 -18.16
N GLU A 160 -13.42 -16.70 -18.70
CA GLU A 160 -13.75 -16.65 -20.14
C GLU A 160 -14.73 -15.55 -20.50
N ALA A 161 -15.61 -15.22 -19.56
CA ALA A 161 -16.67 -14.26 -19.75
C ALA A 161 -16.89 -13.48 -18.46
N MET A 162 -17.29 -12.22 -18.60
CA MET A 162 -17.77 -11.41 -17.50
C MET A 162 -19.22 -11.85 -17.19
N THR A 163 -19.41 -12.81 -16.29
CA THR A 163 -20.76 -13.17 -15.84
C THR A 163 -21.34 -11.98 -15.08
N SER A 164 -22.22 -11.23 -15.75
CA SER A 164 -22.89 -10.07 -15.18
C SER A 164 -23.88 -10.51 -14.10
N SER A 165 -23.52 -10.38 -12.82
CA SER A 165 -24.55 -10.22 -11.80
C SER A 165 -25.09 -8.80 -11.95
N ARG A 166 -26.17 -8.64 -12.74
CA ARG A 166 -26.96 -7.40 -12.79
C ARG A 166 -27.58 -7.17 -11.42
N SER A 167 -26.88 -6.48 -10.53
CA SER A 167 -27.50 -5.78 -9.41
C SER A 167 -27.70 -4.32 -9.82
N THR A 168 -28.88 -4.05 -10.36
CA THR A 168 -29.42 -2.68 -10.46
C THR A 168 -29.57 -2.13 -9.05
N GLN A 169 -28.72 -1.17 -8.67
CA GLN A 169 -29.06 -0.25 -7.59
C GLN A 169 -29.11 1.17 -8.12
N ASN A 170 -30.28 1.76 -7.87
CA ASN A 170 -30.74 3.08 -8.27
C ASN A 170 -29.84 4.17 -7.68
N LEU A 171 -29.30 5.05 -8.52
CA LEU A 171 -28.97 6.41 -8.09
C LEU A 171 -30.13 7.33 -8.47
N ARG A 172 -30.80 7.88 -7.46
CA ARG A 172 -31.68 9.04 -7.61
C ARG A 172 -30.87 10.32 -7.34
N ASN A 173 -31.05 11.26 -8.26
CA ASN A 173 -30.64 12.66 -8.27
C ASN A 173 -30.73 13.38 -6.92
N VAL A 174 -29.77 14.27 -6.67
CA VAL A 174 -30.05 15.67 -6.31
C VAL A 174 -29.09 16.55 -7.13
N GLY A 175 -29.68 17.49 -7.86
CA GLY A 175 -28.98 18.37 -8.79
C GLY A 175 -28.46 19.67 -8.16
N ASN A 176 -27.50 20.22 -8.89
CA ASN A 176 -27.13 21.63 -9.09
C ASN A 176 -26.92 22.56 -7.91
N SER A 177 -25.72 23.15 -7.88
CA SER A 177 -25.56 24.62 -7.86
C SER A 177 -24.25 25.04 -8.54
N THR A 178 -24.40 25.95 -9.49
CA THR A 178 -23.43 26.75 -10.27
C THR A 178 -22.44 27.56 -9.43
N THR A 179 -21.16 27.68 -9.85
CA THR A 179 -20.51 29.00 -10.13
C THR A 179 -19.12 28.91 -10.79
N THR A 180 -18.96 29.66 -11.89
CA THR A 180 -17.83 30.51 -12.36
C THR A 180 -16.38 30.01 -12.48
N ARG A 181 -15.89 30.08 -13.73
CA ARG A 181 -14.48 30.27 -14.11
C ARG A 181 -13.90 31.56 -13.53
N SER A 182 -12.66 31.50 -13.03
CA SER A 182 -11.70 32.61 -13.12
C SER A 182 -10.28 32.10 -13.30
N THR A 183 -9.55 32.86 -14.09
CA THR A 183 -8.21 32.70 -14.65
C THR A 183 -7.06 32.75 -13.64
N ALA A 184 -5.96 32.09 -14.03
CA ALA A 184 -4.65 32.14 -13.40
C ALA A 184 -4.13 33.58 -13.19
N SER A 185 -3.44 33.79 -12.07
CA SER A 185 -2.39 34.79 -11.97
C SER A 185 -1.25 34.26 -11.10
N SER A 186 -0.09 34.15 -11.74
CA SER A 186 1.21 33.83 -11.18
C SER A 186 1.82 35.09 -10.55
N THR A 187 2.23 35.02 -9.29
CA THR A 187 3.41 35.76 -8.78
C THR A 187 4.01 35.01 -7.59
N PRO A 188 5.35 34.91 -7.48
CA PRO A 188 6.03 34.24 -6.38
C PRO A 188 6.36 35.23 -5.25
N PRO A 189 6.34 34.81 -3.96
CA PRO A 189 7.07 35.54 -2.93
C PRO A 189 8.38 34.83 -2.58
N THR A 190 9.46 35.50 -3.00
CA THR A 190 10.72 35.74 -2.28
C THR A 190 11.07 34.92 -1.03
N ASN A 191 12.12 34.11 -1.22
CA ASN A 191 13.25 33.77 -0.35
C ASN A 191 13.32 34.41 1.06
N ASN A 192 13.35 33.58 2.11
CA ASN A 192 14.24 33.70 3.28
C ASN A 192 13.98 32.57 4.31
N ASN A 193 14.88 31.58 4.37
CA ASN A 193 15.47 31.03 5.61
C ASN A 193 16.18 29.70 5.35
N ASN A 194 17.48 29.76 5.07
CA ASN A 194 18.42 28.64 4.89
C ASN A 194 18.68 27.82 6.18
N ASN A 195 17.68 27.63 7.03
CA ASN A 195 17.77 26.74 8.20
C ASN A 195 16.44 26.03 8.55
N ARG A 196 15.39 26.16 7.72
CA ARG A 196 14.12 25.42 7.87
C ARG A 196 14.10 24.07 7.15
N ASP A 197 15.15 23.78 6.38
CA ASP A 197 15.23 22.67 5.42
C ASP A 197 15.76 21.35 6.02
N ALA A 198 16.09 21.36 7.31
CA ALA A 198 16.58 20.17 8.03
C ALA A 198 15.42 19.38 8.67
N ARG A 199 14.61 20.05 9.50
CA ARG A 199 13.64 19.39 10.38
C ARG A 199 12.32 19.07 9.67
N LEU A 200 11.95 17.80 9.65
CA LEU A 200 10.67 17.34 9.11
C LEU A 200 9.49 17.73 10.03
N ARG A 201 8.45 18.33 9.45
CA ARG A 201 7.17 18.63 10.12
C ARG A 201 5.99 18.05 9.34
N PHE A 202 4.80 18.14 9.94
CA PHE A 202 3.54 17.94 9.23
C PHE A 202 3.19 19.15 8.36
N HIS A 203 2.70 18.87 7.16
CA HIS A 203 2.21 19.85 6.20
C HIS A 203 0.97 20.58 6.71
N SER A 204 0.70 21.78 6.19
CA SER A 204 -0.47 22.57 6.59
C SER A 204 -1.81 21.94 6.15
N VAL A 205 -1.79 21.26 5.00
CA VAL A 205 -2.88 20.42 4.47
C VAL A 205 -3.01 19.17 5.33
N LYS A 206 -4.24 18.89 5.74
CA LYS A 206 -4.61 17.85 6.70
C LYS A 206 -6.09 17.51 6.55
N GLY A 207 -6.50 16.37 7.07
CA GLY A 207 -7.91 16.01 7.16
C GLY A 207 -8.68 16.95 8.10
N ASN A 208 -9.97 17.11 7.84
CA ASN A 208 -10.85 18.07 8.55
C ASN A 208 -10.95 17.81 10.07
N ASN A 209 -10.63 16.60 10.50
CA ASN A 209 -10.73 16.16 11.89
C ASN A 209 -9.38 16.15 12.62
N VAL A 210 -8.35 16.79 12.05
CA VAL A 210 -7.04 16.95 12.69
C VAL A 210 -6.70 18.42 12.90
N VAL A 211 -6.07 18.70 14.05
CA VAL A 211 -5.41 19.97 14.35
C VAL A 211 -3.90 19.74 14.41
N ILE A 212 -3.15 20.58 13.71
CA ILE A 212 -1.69 20.59 13.77
C ILE A 212 -1.25 21.65 14.78
N GLN A 213 -0.35 21.27 15.67
CA GLN A 213 0.13 22.05 16.81
C GLN A 213 1.67 22.02 16.87
N ASN A 214 2.24 22.75 17.82
CA ASN A 214 3.68 22.76 18.11
C ASN A 214 4.53 23.05 16.88
N ASN A 215 4.19 24.12 16.16
CA ASN A 215 4.90 24.53 14.95
C ASN A 215 5.06 23.39 13.92
N GLY A 216 3.98 22.63 13.69
CA GLY A 216 3.96 21.56 12.69
C GLY A 216 4.43 20.19 13.19
N THR A 217 4.94 20.05 14.42
CA THR A 217 5.49 18.74 14.86
C THR A 217 4.44 17.82 15.48
N THR A 218 3.23 18.30 15.77
CA THR A 218 2.21 17.52 16.48
C THR A 218 0.90 17.54 15.73
N ALA A 219 0.28 16.37 15.57
CA ALA A 219 -1.04 16.20 14.99
C ALA A 219 -2.00 15.59 16.02
N VAL A 220 -3.18 16.18 16.18
CA VAL A 220 -4.20 15.77 17.14
C VAL A 220 -5.52 15.57 16.42
N ARG A 221 -6.05 14.34 16.43
CA ARG A 221 -7.42 14.07 16.01
C ARG A 221 -8.40 14.66 17.03
N LYS A 222 -9.46 15.31 16.55
CA LYS A 222 -10.55 15.84 17.37
C LYS A 222 -11.20 14.70 18.17
N HIS A 223 -11.60 15.01 19.41
CA HIS A 223 -12.22 14.04 20.32
C HIS A 223 -13.50 13.45 19.70
N GLY A 224 -13.69 12.13 19.78
CA GLY A 224 -14.89 11.45 19.27
C GLY A 224 -14.99 11.32 17.75
N GLU A 225 -14.08 11.91 16.97
CA GLU A 225 -14.02 11.73 15.52
C GLU A 225 -13.18 10.50 15.16
N TYR A 226 -13.55 9.75 14.12
CA TYR A 226 -12.86 8.49 13.77
C TYR A 226 -12.37 8.42 12.31
N TYR A 227 -12.63 9.45 11.50
CA TYR A 227 -12.35 9.50 10.07
C TYR A 227 -11.77 10.86 9.68
N LEU A 228 -11.22 10.97 8.46
CA LEU A 228 -10.52 12.19 7.99
C LEU A 228 -9.38 12.62 8.95
N GLY A 229 -8.63 11.65 9.47
CA GLY A 229 -7.52 11.81 10.40
C GLY A 229 -6.17 12.14 9.75
N TYR A 230 -6.16 12.64 8.50
CA TYR A 230 -4.95 12.72 7.70
C TYR A 230 -3.98 13.84 8.10
N VAL A 231 -2.68 13.53 8.07
CA VAL A 231 -1.58 14.50 8.03
C VAL A 231 -0.49 14.00 7.08
N PHE A 232 0.21 14.93 6.45
CA PHE A 232 1.27 14.66 5.48
C PHE A 232 2.59 15.22 6.00
N THR A 233 3.73 14.71 5.55
CA THR A 233 5.00 15.42 5.73
C THR A 233 5.00 16.71 4.93
N GLU A 234 5.66 17.77 5.41
CA GLU A 234 5.66 19.07 4.73
C GLU A 234 6.51 19.10 3.44
N ARG A 235 7.37 18.09 3.27
CA ARG A 235 8.25 17.91 2.12
C ARG A 235 8.38 16.43 1.78
N PRO A 236 8.90 16.09 0.59
CA PRO A 236 9.31 14.73 0.30
C PRO A 236 10.27 14.20 1.36
N ILE A 237 10.11 12.92 1.67
CA ILE A 237 11.03 12.20 2.55
C ILE A 237 12.31 11.88 1.79
N ARG A 238 13.46 12.02 2.46
CA ARG A 238 14.75 11.67 1.84
C ARG A 238 15.00 10.18 1.99
N ILE A 239 15.63 9.57 0.99
CA ILE A 239 16.12 8.20 1.10
C ILE A 239 17.08 8.12 2.28
N GLY A 240 16.85 7.16 3.16
CA GLY A 240 17.65 6.96 4.35
C GLY A 240 17.15 7.70 5.59
N GLU A 241 16.28 8.71 5.43
CA GLU A 241 15.75 9.54 6.51
C GLU A 241 14.86 8.74 7.45
N LYS A 242 15.02 8.96 8.75
CA LYS A 242 14.25 8.29 9.79
C LYS A 242 13.14 9.22 10.28
N ILE A 243 11.89 8.82 10.08
CA ILE A 243 10.71 9.51 10.60
C ILE A 243 10.32 8.82 11.89
N VAL A 244 10.43 9.52 13.02
CA VAL A 244 10.09 8.96 14.33
C VAL A 244 8.83 9.62 14.85
N ILE A 245 7.81 8.80 15.07
CA ILE A 245 6.50 9.21 15.52
C ILE A 245 6.29 8.74 16.95
N LEU A 246 6.06 9.68 17.87
CA LEU A 246 5.62 9.40 19.23
C LEU A 246 4.10 9.42 19.30
N VAL A 247 3.49 8.33 19.75
CA VAL A 247 2.08 8.31 20.15
C VAL A 247 1.96 8.91 21.54
N SER A 248 1.38 10.11 21.63
CA SER A 248 1.28 10.87 22.89
C SER A 248 -0.14 10.96 23.45
N MET A 249 -1.15 10.44 22.73
CA MET A 249 -2.51 10.28 23.24
C MET A 249 -3.21 9.15 22.49
N THR A 250 -3.94 8.33 23.23
CA THR A 250 -4.84 7.30 22.72
C THR A 250 -6.29 7.61 23.11
N GLU A 251 -7.24 6.94 22.49
CA GLU A 251 -8.67 7.03 22.78
C GLU A 251 -9.30 5.64 22.71
N ASP A 252 -9.71 5.12 23.87
CA ASP A 252 -10.11 3.72 24.03
C ASP A 252 -11.48 3.40 23.39
N ALA A 253 -12.24 4.43 22.99
CA ALA A 253 -13.51 4.28 22.29
C ALA A 253 -13.35 3.70 20.88
N PHE A 254 -12.14 3.69 20.32
CA PHE A 254 -11.86 3.22 18.97
C PHE A 254 -10.86 2.07 18.95
N SER A 255 -11.19 1.01 18.20
CA SER A 255 -10.30 -0.12 17.94
C SER A 255 -9.34 0.17 16.78
N GLY A 256 -8.26 -0.61 16.69
CA GLY A 256 -7.22 -0.44 15.67
C GLY A 256 -6.17 0.61 16.02
N SER A 257 -5.31 0.92 15.07
CA SER A 257 -4.17 1.84 15.16
C SER A 257 -4.11 2.72 13.91
N LEU A 258 -3.28 3.77 13.97
CA LEU A 258 -3.06 4.67 12.84
C LEU A 258 -2.66 3.92 11.56
N ALA A 259 -3.04 4.49 10.42
CA ALA A 259 -2.53 4.08 9.13
C ALA A 259 -1.29 4.89 8.74
N PHE A 260 -0.36 4.26 8.04
CA PHE A 260 0.81 4.91 7.47
C PHE A 260 0.89 4.61 5.98
N GLY A 261 1.22 5.62 5.18
CA GLY A 261 1.40 5.45 3.75
C GLY A 261 2.36 6.44 3.13
N LEU A 262 2.60 6.23 1.85
CA LEU A 262 3.46 7.07 1.01
C LEU A 262 2.70 7.42 -0.26
N THR A 263 2.95 8.63 -0.77
CA THR A 263 2.36 9.10 -2.02
C THR A 263 3.37 9.92 -2.81
N SER A 264 3.24 9.91 -4.14
CA SER A 264 3.96 10.87 -5.00
C SER A 264 3.18 12.16 -5.23
N CYS A 265 1.98 12.28 -4.65
CA CYS A 265 1.18 13.47 -4.76
C CYS A 265 1.66 14.53 -3.77
N ASP A 266 2.03 15.69 -4.28
CA ASP A 266 2.35 16.85 -3.45
C ASP A 266 1.10 17.24 -2.62
N PRO A 267 1.19 17.30 -1.28
CA PRO A 267 0.07 17.70 -0.43
C PRO A 267 -0.58 19.03 -0.81
N ASP A 268 0.14 19.96 -1.43
CA ASP A 268 -0.44 21.21 -1.95
C ASP A 268 -1.46 20.99 -3.08
N GLN A 269 -1.38 19.85 -3.77
CA GLN A 269 -2.28 19.47 -4.86
C GLN A 269 -3.47 18.61 -4.40
N VAL A 270 -3.52 18.23 -3.11
CA VAL A 270 -4.59 17.39 -2.55
C VAL A 270 -5.33 18.18 -1.46
N PRO A 271 -6.27 19.06 -1.82
CA PRO A 271 -7.02 19.80 -0.81
C PRO A 271 -7.77 18.84 0.11
N ALA A 272 -7.93 19.23 1.37
CA ALA A 272 -8.55 18.41 2.41
C ALA A 272 -9.94 17.86 2.03
N SER A 273 -10.69 18.61 1.20
CA SER A 273 -12.00 18.23 0.67
C SER A 273 -11.97 17.06 -0.31
N CYS A 274 -10.80 16.75 -0.89
CA CYS A 274 -10.61 15.66 -1.83
C CYS A 274 -10.10 14.37 -1.15
N LEU A 275 -9.84 14.41 0.16
CA LEU A 275 -9.45 13.24 0.93
C LEU A 275 -10.69 12.39 1.25
N PRO A 276 -10.65 11.08 0.98
CA PRO A 276 -11.76 10.18 1.28
C PRO A 276 -11.89 9.96 2.78
N ALA A 277 -13.08 9.56 3.24
CA ALA A 277 -13.30 9.24 4.64
C ALA A 277 -12.40 8.09 5.13
N ASP A 278 -12.17 7.09 4.28
CA ASP A 278 -11.32 5.93 4.53
C ASP A 278 -10.03 5.98 3.70
N SER A 279 -8.88 5.83 4.35
CA SER A 279 -7.56 5.81 3.70
C SER A 279 -7.37 4.68 2.68
N ASP A 280 -8.16 3.61 2.72
CA ASP A 280 -8.12 2.56 1.71
C ASP A 280 -8.69 3.00 0.36
N GLU A 281 -9.46 4.10 0.32
CA GLU A 281 -9.96 4.67 -0.94
C GLU A 281 -8.86 5.47 -1.67
N LEU A 282 -7.77 5.84 -0.98
CA LEU A 282 -6.62 6.49 -1.63
C LEU A 282 -5.94 5.58 -2.65
N LEU A 283 -5.98 4.25 -2.44
CA LEU A 283 -5.40 3.27 -3.36
C LEU A 283 -6.06 3.27 -4.74
N GLU A 284 -7.32 3.74 -4.83
CA GLU A 284 -8.10 3.81 -6.06
C GLU A 284 -7.88 5.13 -6.82
N ARG A 285 -7.20 6.08 -6.20
CA ARG A 285 -6.93 7.35 -6.86
C ARG A 285 -5.89 7.16 -7.96
N PRO A 286 -5.94 7.98 -9.03
CA PRO A 286 -5.01 7.90 -10.14
C PRO A 286 -3.57 8.26 -9.74
N GLU A 287 -3.37 9.02 -8.65
CA GLU A 287 -2.02 9.30 -8.17
C GLU A 287 -1.41 8.07 -7.48
N TYR A 288 -0.09 8.09 -7.29
CA TYR A 288 0.59 7.01 -6.61
C TYR A 288 0.30 7.06 -5.10
N TRP A 289 -0.37 6.04 -4.57
CA TRP A 289 -0.68 5.88 -3.15
C TRP A 289 -0.40 4.45 -2.72
N VAL A 290 0.29 4.30 -1.59
CA VAL A 290 0.42 3.03 -0.86
C VAL A 290 0.13 3.28 0.61
N CYS A 291 -0.55 2.35 1.27
CA CYS A 291 -1.02 2.50 2.65
C CYS A 291 -0.96 1.16 3.41
N ILE A 292 -0.69 1.22 4.71
CA ILE A 292 -0.86 0.12 5.66
C ILE A 292 -1.69 0.63 6.83
N LYS A 293 -2.82 -0.04 7.06
CA LYS A 293 -3.63 0.10 8.27
C LYS A 293 -2.95 -0.59 9.46
N ASP A 294 -3.29 -0.13 10.65
CA ASP A 294 -2.90 -0.74 11.92
C ASP A 294 -1.38 -0.96 12.12
N VAL A 295 -0.54 -0.10 11.53
CA VAL A 295 0.91 -0.33 11.46
C VAL A 295 1.58 -0.48 12.85
N GLY A 296 1.01 0.18 13.85
CA GLY A 296 1.48 0.20 15.22
C GLY A 296 0.88 -0.87 16.14
N ALA A 297 -0.18 -1.57 15.73
CA ALA A 297 -0.94 -2.58 16.47
C ALA A 297 -1.07 -2.31 17.98
N SER A 298 -2.22 -1.78 18.42
CA SER A 298 -2.50 -1.42 19.82
C SER A 298 -1.40 -0.51 20.42
N PRO A 299 -1.15 0.67 19.84
CA PRO A 299 -0.18 1.60 20.40
C PRO A 299 -0.67 2.10 21.76
N GLN A 300 0.27 2.21 22.69
CA GLN A 300 0.06 2.85 23.98
C GLN A 300 0.68 4.24 23.97
N VAL A 301 0.25 5.12 24.88
CA VAL A 301 0.95 6.39 25.12
C VAL A 301 2.42 6.12 25.42
N GLY A 302 3.32 6.84 24.75
CA GLY A 302 4.76 6.62 24.80
C GLY A 302 5.31 5.68 23.72
N THR A 303 4.44 5.06 22.90
CA THR A 303 4.89 4.21 21.78
C THR A 303 5.66 5.04 20.75
N THR A 304 6.84 4.58 20.36
CA THR A 304 7.61 5.14 19.24
C THR A 304 7.47 4.27 18.00
N LEU A 305 7.13 4.90 16.87
CA LEU A 305 6.96 4.27 15.57
C LEU A 305 7.98 4.90 14.62
N ASN A 306 8.89 4.09 14.11
CA ASN A 306 10.02 4.54 13.31
C ASN A 306 9.84 4.07 11.88
N PHE A 307 9.92 4.97 10.92
CA PHE A 307 9.79 4.69 9.50
C PHE A 307 11.03 5.16 8.76
N LYS A 308 11.46 4.42 7.74
CA LYS A 308 12.59 4.78 6.89
C LYS A 308 12.44 4.12 5.52
N VAL A 309 12.75 4.84 4.45
CA VAL A 309 12.84 4.26 3.09
C VAL A 309 14.30 4.12 2.71
N ASP A 310 14.71 2.96 2.24
CA ASP A 310 16.08 2.77 1.74
C ASP A 310 16.18 2.94 0.21
N CYS A 311 17.40 2.93 -0.32
CA CYS A 311 17.66 3.15 -1.75
C CYS A 311 17.14 2.05 -2.67
N THR A 312 16.68 0.92 -2.13
CA THR A 312 16.08 -0.18 -2.88
C THR A 312 14.55 -0.10 -2.91
N GLY A 313 13.97 0.93 -2.29
CA GLY A 313 12.52 1.10 -2.17
C GLY A 313 11.89 0.32 -1.04
N ARG A 314 12.68 -0.31 -0.14
CA ARG A 314 12.12 -0.96 1.05
C ARG A 314 11.71 0.09 2.05
N VAL A 315 10.46 0.01 2.49
CA VAL A 315 9.96 0.82 3.60
C VAL A 315 10.07 0.01 4.88
N LEU A 316 10.95 0.46 5.75
CA LEU A 316 11.32 -0.17 7.01
C LEU A 316 10.53 0.44 8.16
N PHE A 317 10.08 -0.41 9.08
CA PHE A 317 9.34 -0.01 10.27
C PHE A 317 9.90 -0.67 11.54
N SER A 318 9.93 0.09 12.63
CA SER A 318 10.24 -0.39 13.98
C SER A 318 9.31 0.24 15.01
N LYS A 319 8.85 -0.57 15.97
CA LYS A 319 8.04 -0.14 17.13
C LYS A 319 8.87 -0.29 18.40
N ASN A 320 8.97 0.75 19.22
CA ASN A 320 9.65 0.72 20.51
C ASN A 320 11.06 0.10 20.44
N ASP A 321 11.87 0.55 19.48
CA ASP A 321 13.25 0.10 19.24
C ASP A 321 13.42 -1.38 18.88
N ALA A 322 12.32 -2.09 18.56
CA ALA A 322 12.41 -3.43 17.97
C ALA A 322 13.20 -3.40 16.64
N PRO A 323 13.77 -4.53 16.20
CA PRO A 323 14.43 -4.61 14.90
C PRO A 323 13.53 -4.11 13.76
N PHE A 324 14.13 -3.39 12.82
CA PHE A 324 13.41 -2.95 11.63
C PHE A 324 12.93 -4.14 10.81
N ARG A 325 11.66 -4.10 10.41
CA ARG A 325 11.08 -5.02 9.43
C ARG A 325 10.63 -4.25 8.20
N VAL A 326 10.64 -4.90 7.04
CA VAL A 326 10.04 -4.34 5.83
C VAL A 326 8.51 -4.41 5.95
N ILE A 327 7.83 -3.31 5.67
CA ILE A 327 6.37 -3.24 5.70
C ILE A 327 5.74 -3.06 4.32
N MET A 328 6.40 -2.34 3.41
CA MET A 328 5.97 -2.15 2.01
C MET A 328 7.16 -1.85 1.11
N HIS A 329 6.91 -1.77 -0.20
CA HIS A 329 7.87 -1.26 -1.19
C HIS A 329 7.30 -0.07 -1.93
N VAL A 330 8.19 0.83 -2.35
CA VAL A 330 7.84 2.04 -3.08
C VAL A 330 8.80 2.31 -4.24
N ASP A 331 8.29 3.04 -5.23
CA ASP A 331 9.11 3.59 -6.31
C ASP A 331 9.92 4.78 -5.79
N VAL A 332 11.24 4.61 -5.71
CA VAL A 332 12.17 5.65 -5.24
C VAL A 332 12.72 6.53 -6.36
N SER A 333 12.28 6.31 -7.60
CA SER A 333 12.61 7.18 -8.73
C SER A 333 11.81 8.49 -8.72
N ILE A 334 10.77 8.56 -7.89
CA ILE A 334 9.88 9.71 -7.74
C ILE A 334 9.95 10.28 -6.31
N PRO A 335 9.70 11.58 -6.11
CA PRO A 335 9.54 12.15 -4.77
C PRO A 335 8.35 11.51 -4.05
N LEU A 336 8.53 11.19 -2.75
CA LEU A 336 7.48 10.59 -1.93
C LEU A 336 7.24 11.43 -0.68
N TRP A 337 5.98 11.69 -0.37
CA TRP A 337 5.53 12.26 0.91
C TRP A 337 4.97 11.13 1.78
N ALA A 338 5.31 11.15 3.06
CA ALA A 338 4.68 10.26 4.02
C ALA A 338 3.36 10.87 4.49
N PHE A 339 2.35 10.04 4.70
CA PHE A 339 1.12 10.45 5.34
C PHE A 339 0.74 9.49 6.46
N PHE A 340 0.00 10.03 7.41
CA PHE A 340 -0.57 9.29 8.53
C PHE A 340 -2.06 9.59 8.57
N ASP A 341 -2.86 8.56 8.74
CA ASP A 341 -4.27 8.69 9.08
C ASP A 341 -4.42 8.31 10.56
N LEU A 342 -4.79 9.26 11.41
CA LEU A 342 -5.00 9.08 12.85
C LEU A 342 -6.30 8.29 13.12
N TYR A 343 -6.47 7.17 12.44
CA TYR A 343 -7.54 6.22 12.60
C TYR A 343 -7.35 5.37 13.87
N GLY A 344 -8.46 4.83 14.37
CA GLY A 344 -8.50 3.92 15.51
C GLY A 344 -8.10 4.58 16.83
N SER A 345 -7.50 3.78 17.71
CA SER A 345 -7.12 4.19 19.07
C SER A 345 -6.10 5.34 19.12
N THR A 346 -5.38 5.64 18.02
CA THR A 346 -4.37 6.68 18.01
C THR A 346 -5.00 8.05 17.84
N ARG A 347 -4.85 8.92 18.83
CA ARG A 347 -5.46 10.27 18.81
C ARG A 347 -4.45 11.40 18.63
N LYS A 348 -3.23 11.25 19.15
CA LYS A 348 -2.19 12.28 19.01
C LYS A 348 -0.85 11.68 18.69
N ILE A 349 -0.23 12.22 17.65
CA ILE A 349 1.12 11.85 17.22
C ILE A 349 2.03 13.07 17.16
N GLN A 350 3.32 12.83 17.35
CA GLN A 350 4.35 13.87 17.26
C GLN A 350 5.55 13.35 16.47
N ILE A 351 6.02 14.12 15.49
CA ILE A 351 7.32 13.89 14.85
C ILE A 351 8.40 14.29 15.86
N LEU A 352 9.25 13.34 16.21
CA LEU A 352 10.45 13.56 17.00
C LEU A 352 11.59 13.93 16.06
N ASP A 353 12.28 15.02 16.39
CA ASP A 353 13.51 15.43 15.73
C ASP A 353 14.67 14.78 16.47
N LEU A 354 15.21 13.70 15.92
CA LEU A 354 16.34 12.97 16.51
C LEU A 354 17.70 13.47 16.04
N ASP A 355 17.75 14.53 15.23
CA ASP A 355 19.01 15.22 14.93
C ASP A 355 19.50 16.11 16.10
N GLN A 356 18.77 16.13 17.22
CA GLN A 356 19.31 16.49 18.53
C GLN A 356 19.32 15.28 19.47
N PRO A 357 20.46 14.92 20.08
CA PRO A 357 20.47 13.94 21.14
C PRO A 357 19.60 14.45 22.29
N LEU A 358 18.55 13.69 22.63
CA LEU A 358 17.70 13.97 23.79
C LEU A 358 18.57 14.07 25.05
N SER A 359 18.33 15.09 25.87
CA SER A 359 19.03 15.18 27.15
C SER A 359 18.57 14.02 28.05
N PRO A 360 19.46 13.45 28.88
CA PRO A 360 19.09 12.40 29.85
C PRO A 360 17.88 12.79 30.73
N ALA A 361 17.67 14.08 30.98
CA ALA A 361 16.55 14.60 31.75
C ALA A 361 15.19 14.42 31.06
N GLU A 362 15.11 14.60 29.74
CA GLU A 362 13.87 14.43 28.96
C GLU A 362 13.46 12.96 28.85
N TYR A 363 14.46 12.06 28.77
CA TYR A 363 14.24 10.61 28.81
C TYR A 363 13.70 10.15 30.17
N ILE A 364 14.21 10.72 31.27
CA ILE A 364 13.79 10.40 32.64
C ILE A 364 12.38 10.98 32.95
N ALA A 365 12.07 12.18 32.49
CA ALA A 365 10.74 12.79 32.64
C ALA A 365 9.64 11.94 31.97
N MET A 366 9.93 11.31 30.83
CA MET A 366 8.99 10.39 30.17
C MET A 366 8.84 9.03 30.88
N ARG A 367 9.83 8.58 31.68
CA ARG A 367 9.74 7.36 32.50
C ARG A 367 9.00 7.57 33.83
N GLY A 368 8.98 8.79 34.36
CA GLY A 368 8.47 9.11 35.71
C GLY A 368 6.98 8.85 35.93
N HIS A 369 6.17 8.71 34.88
CA HIS A 369 4.74 8.38 35.00
C HIS A 369 4.44 6.88 35.07
N ARG A 370 5.45 6.00 35.00
CA ARG A 370 5.26 4.54 34.95
C ARG A 370 5.65 3.80 36.24
N ALA A 371 6.08 4.51 37.29
CA ALA A 371 6.69 3.90 38.47
C ALA A 371 5.81 3.91 39.74
N SER A 372 4.50 4.12 39.63
CA SER A 372 3.57 4.12 40.79
C SER A 372 2.52 3.02 40.77
N SER A 373 2.77 1.91 40.06
CA SER A 373 1.93 0.72 40.14
C SER A 373 2.66 -0.51 39.60
N GLU A 374 3.55 -1.10 40.41
CA GLU A 374 3.78 -2.55 40.42
C GLU A 374 4.77 -2.87 41.55
N GLY A 375 4.21 -3.41 42.64
CA GLY A 375 4.95 -3.91 43.77
C GLY A 375 5.56 -5.28 43.46
N ALA A 376 6.83 -5.40 43.83
CA ALA A 376 7.56 -6.59 44.26
C ALA A 376 6.95 -7.98 44.03
N ALA A 377 7.64 -8.82 43.24
CA ALA A 377 7.77 -10.25 43.52
C ALA A 377 9.07 -10.79 42.92
N SER A 378 9.61 -11.79 43.61
CA SER A 378 11.01 -12.20 43.74
C SER A 378 11.63 -12.97 42.58
N ALA A 379 12.96 -12.84 42.50
CA ALA A 379 13.86 -13.69 41.73
C ALA A 379 14.00 -15.10 42.33
N HIS A 380 13.98 -16.12 41.47
CA HIS A 380 14.78 -17.34 41.64
C HIS A 380 15.23 -17.82 40.26
N GLY A 381 16.53 -18.09 40.14
CA GLY A 381 17.16 -18.62 38.95
C GLY A 381 17.01 -20.13 38.87
N ASP A 382 17.28 -20.67 37.68
CA ASP A 382 18.24 -21.75 37.54
C ASP A 382 18.65 -21.90 36.07
N SER A 383 19.94 -22.18 35.93
CA SER A 383 20.68 -22.54 34.73
C SER A 383 20.18 -23.84 34.09
N ASN A 384 20.17 -23.92 32.76
CA ASN A 384 20.90 -25.00 32.10
C ASN A 384 21.15 -24.78 30.60
N ASP A 385 22.33 -25.26 30.25
CA ASP A 385 23.10 -25.21 29.03
C ASP A 385 22.50 -26.08 27.90
N THR A 386 22.72 -25.71 26.63
CA THR A 386 23.37 -26.57 25.61
C THR A 386 23.27 -25.98 24.20
N SER A 387 24.46 -25.74 23.65
CA SER A 387 24.80 -25.43 22.27
C SER A 387 24.36 -26.49 21.25
N LEU A 388 24.05 -26.09 20.00
CA LEU A 388 24.46 -26.84 18.80
C LEU A 388 24.63 -25.88 17.61
N TYR A 389 25.89 -25.73 17.20
CA TYR A 389 26.36 -25.17 15.93
C TYR A 389 26.17 -26.20 14.80
N ILE A 390 25.65 -25.79 13.64
CA ILE A 390 25.92 -26.47 12.35
C ILE A 390 26.18 -25.42 11.25
N SER A 391 27.33 -25.57 10.59
CA SER A 391 27.91 -24.73 9.54
C SER A 391 27.31 -25.00 8.13
N PRO A 392 27.57 -24.14 7.14
CA PRO A 392 26.82 -24.08 5.88
C PRO A 392 27.54 -24.75 4.71
N THR A 393 26.80 -25.40 3.80
CA THR A 393 27.18 -25.53 2.37
C THR A 393 26.06 -26.21 1.57
N THR A 394 25.51 -25.53 0.56
CA THR A 394 25.60 -26.00 -0.85
C THR A 394 25.19 -24.87 -1.81
N ARG A 395 26.12 -24.48 -2.69
CA ARG A 395 25.85 -23.70 -3.91
C ARG A 395 24.99 -24.53 -4.86
N LEU A 396 23.98 -23.93 -5.47
CA LEU A 396 23.36 -24.43 -6.70
C LEU A 396 23.42 -23.35 -7.79
N SER A 397 23.84 -23.82 -8.96
CA SER A 397 24.17 -23.13 -10.20
C SER A 397 22.97 -22.47 -10.89
N ARG A 398 23.23 -21.29 -11.50
CA ARG A 398 22.31 -20.53 -12.36
C ARG A 398 22.06 -21.23 -13.71
N PRO A 399 20.83 -21.17 -14.25
CA PRO A 399 20.60 -21.10 -15.68
C PRO A 399 20.37 -19.65 -16.15
N SER A 400 20.50 -19.47 -17.47
CA SER A 400 20.62 -18.25 -18.27
C SER A 400 19.55 -17.17 -18.09
N SER A 401 20.01 -15.92 -18.18
CA SER A 401 19.26 -14.67 -18.19
C SER A 401 18.32 -14.55 -19.41
N ALA A 402 17.02 -14.60 -19.16
CA ALA A 402 16.02 -13.88 -19.95
C ALA A 402 15.40 -12.84 -19.01
N GLN A 403 15.53 -11.55 -19.34
CA GLN A 403 14.82 -10.47 -18.64
C GLN A 403 13.36 -10.48 -19.09
N TRP A 404 12.44 -10.75 -18.17
CA TRP A 404 11.00 -10.72 -18.41
C TRP A 404 10.46 -9.41 -17.85
N ASN A 405 9.72 -8.66 -18.66
CA ASN A 405 8.98 -7.49 -18.19
C ASN A 405 7.60 -7.93 -17.70
N MET A 406 7.23 -7.66 -16.44
CA MET A 406 6.03 -8.21 -15.80
C MET A 406 5.16 -7.12 -15.16
N VAL A 407 3.86 -7.17 -15.42
CA VAL A 407 2.84 -6.28 -14.85
C VAL A 407 2.00 -7.04 -13.85
N SER A 408 1.93 -6.53 -12.64
CA SER A 408 1.32 -7.17 -11.48
C SER A 408 0.07 -6.46 -11.06
N ILE A 409 -0.91 -7.24 -10.62
CA ILE A 409 -2.17 -6.72 -10.11
C ILE A 409 -2.60 -7.57 -8.94
N PHE A 410 -2.37 -7.05 -7.74
CA PHE A 410 -3.07 -7.49 -6.55
C PHE A 410 -4.02 -6.41 -6.15
#